data_AF-A0A8T7GL01-F1
#
_entry.id   AF-A0A8T7GL01-F1
#
_cell.length_a   1.000
_cell.length_b   1.000
_cell.length_c   1.000
_cell.angle_alpha   90.00
_cell.angle_beta   90.00
_cell.angle_gamma   90.00
#
_symmetry.space_group_name_H-M   'P 1'
#
loop_
_entity.id
_entity.type
_entity.pdbx_description
1 polymer ?
#
loop_
_entity_poly.entity_id
_entity_poly.type
_entity_poly.pdbx_seq_one_letter_code
_entity_poly.pdbx_strand_id
1 'polypeptide(L)' 'MGKVRVEDLEVIERYEQLGETRFRVRVRGTILVVNVAANSEDEAKSKALELLERMGLDNVLEALREQP' A
#
# COMPACT_ATOMS: atom_id res chain seq x y z
N MET A 1 -14.36 -12.78 2.82
CA MET A 1 -14.23 -11.35 2.49
C MET A 1 -13.16 -10.77 3.37
N GLY A 2 -11.98 -10.53 2.78
CA GLY A 2 -10.70 -10.56 3.47
C GLY A 2 -10.11 -9.24 3.94
N LYS A 3 -10.41 -8.06 3.37
CA LYS A 3 -9.75 -6.74 3.59
C LYS A 3 -8.23 -6.80 3.48
N VAL A 4 -7.62 -5.95 2.64
CA VAL A 4 -6.16 -5.81 2.54
C VAL A 4 -5.58 -5.53 3.93
N ARG A 5 -4.52 -6.24 4.30
CA ARG A 5 -3.88 -6.12 5.62
C ARG A 5 -2.41 -5.74 5.49
N VAL A 6 -1.78 -5.43 6.63
CA VAL A 6 -0.36 -5.03 6.66
C VAL A 6 0.54 -6.11 6.05
N GLU A 7 0.21 -7.40 6.19
CA GLU A 7 1.02 -8.51 5.63
C GLU A 7 0.97 -8.60 4.10
N ASP A 8 -0.05 -8.00 3.50
CA ASP A 8 -0.20 -7.86 2.06
C ASP A 8 0.65 -6.71 1.49
N LEU A 9 1.25 -5.88 2.34
CA LEU A 9 1.99 -4.69 1.94
C LEU A 9 3.50 -4.87 2.04
N GLU A 10 4.19 -4.40 1.00
CA GLU A 10 5.64 -4.46 0.88
C GLU A 10 6.19 -3.08 0.53
N VAL A 11 7.12 -2.58 1.34
CA VAL A 11 7.90 -1.39 0.99
C VAL A 11 8.92 -1.83 -0.05
N ILE A 12 8.85 -1.25 -1.25
CA ILE A 12 9.77 -1.57 -2.36
C ILE A 12 10.82 -0.49 -2.57
N GLU A 13 10.59 0.73 -2.06
CA GLU A 13 11.51 1.85 -2.20
C GLU A 13 11.26 2.89 -1.11
N ARG A 14 12.35 3.50 -0.62
CA ARG A 14 12.36 4.72 0.19
C ARG A 14 13.14 5.78 -0.57
N TYR A 15 12.58 6.98 -0.68
CA TYR A 15 13.17 8.09 -1.43
C TYR A 15 12.85 9.42 -0.77
N GLU A 16 13.58 10.46 -1.15
CA GLU A 16 13.29 11.84 -0.75
C GLU A 16 12.68 12.61 -1.94
N GLN A 17 11.63 13.38 -1.69
CA GLN A 17 11.00 14.23 -2.68
C GLN A 17 10.53 15.52 -2.01
N LEU A 18 10.98 16.66 -2.51
CA LEU A 18 10.65 18.00 -1.97
C LEU A 18 10.95 18.15 -0.48
N GLY A 19 12.02 17.49 0.01
CA GLY A 19 12.42 17.52 1.42
C GLY A 19 11.63 16.57 2.33
N GLU A 20 10.72 15.76 1.77
CA GLU A 20 9.98 14.75 2.52
C GLU A 20 10.53 13.35 2.27
N THR A 21 10.63 12.53 3.33
CA THR A 21 10.83 11.09 3.18
C THR A 21 9.54 10.44 2.70
N ARG A 22 9.63 9.70 1.60
CA ARG A 22 8.51 8.99 0.97
C ARG A 22 8.85 7.53 0.76
N PHE A 23 7.80 6.72 0.75
CA PHE A 23 7.86 5.28 0.60
C PHE A 23 6.94 4.87 -0.55
N ARG A 24 7.40 3.92 -1.36
CA ARG A 24 6.57 3.20 -2.32
C ARG A 24 6.17 1.88 -1.68
N VAL A 25 4.87 1.70 -1.50
CA VAL A 25 4.28 0.52 -0.85
C VAL A 25 3.49 -0.25 -1.91
N ARG A 26 3.92 -1.46 -2.21
CA ARG A 26 3.26 -2.37 -3.15
C ARG A 26 2.26 -3.26 -2.42
N VAL A 27 1.11 -3.49 -3.02
CA VAL A 27 0.22 -4.59 -2.64
C VAL A 27 0.71 -5.88 -3.29
N ARG A 28 1.11 -6.86 -2.47
CA ARG A 28 1.63 -8.16 -2.92
C ARG A 28 0.65 -8.85 -3.85
N GLY A 29 1.21 -9.47 -4.89
CA GLY A 29 0.44 -10.13 -5.95
C GLY A 29 -0.15 -9.18 -6.98
N THR A 30 0.14 -7.87 -6.92
CA THR A 30 -0.35 -6.88 -7.88
C THR A 30 0.74 -5.91 -8.31
N ILE A 31 0.47 -5.16 -9.38
CA ILE A 31 1.29 -4.02 -9.80
C ILE A 31 0.93 -2.72 -9.06
N LEU A 32 -0.05 -2.75 -8.16
CA LEU A 32 -0.51 -1.56 -7.45
C LEU A 32 0.55 -1.10 -6.45
N VAL A 33 1.01 0.13 -6.63
CA VAL A 33 1.97 0.79 -5.77
C VAL A 33 1.37 2.12 -5.29
N VAL A 34 1.38 2.31 -3.97
CA VAL A 34 0.92 3.53 -3.31
C VAL A 34 2.13 4.28 -2.79
N ASN A 35 2.20 5.59 -3.06
CA ASN A 35 3.28 6.43 -2.61
C ASN A 35 2.82 7.25 -1.41
N VAL A 36 3.51 7.12 -0.27
CA VAL A 36 3.13 7.79 0.98
C VAL A 36 4.33 8.51 1.59
N ALA A 37 4.08 9.69 2.17
CA ALA A 37 5.07 10.35 3.01
C ALA A 37 5.01 9.76 4.44
N ALA A 38 6.16 9.34 4.97
CA ALA A 38 6.26 8.70 6.29
C ALA A 38 7.69 8.81 6.83
N ASN A 39 7.88 8.50 8.11
CA ASN A 39 9.18 8.50 8.79
C ASN A 39 9.69 7.09 9.07
N SER A 40 8.86 6.06 8.91
CA SER A 40 9.22 4.66 9.07
C SER A 40 8.43 3.76 8.11
N GLU A 41 8.89 2.52 7.92
CA GLU A 41 8.19 1.53 7.11
C GLU A 41 6.82 1.15 7.69
N ASP A 42 6.70 1.06 9.02
CA ASP A 42 5.43 0.75 9.69
C ASP A 42 4.40 1.86 9.50
N GLU A 43 4.84 3.12 9.60
CA GLU A 43 4.01 4.28 9.30
C GLU A 43 3.60 4.30 7.82
N ALA A 44 4.53 3.97 6.90
CA ALA A 44 4.24 3.89 5.48
C ALA A 44 3.16 2.83 5.18
N LYS A 45 3.27 1.62 5.76
CA LYS A 45 2.25 0.57 5.56
C LYS A 45 0.90 0.95 6.15
N SER A 46 0.88 1.57 7.32
CA SER A 46 -0.36 2.05 7.96
C SER A 46 -1.06 3.10 7.08
N LYS A 47 -0.31 4.10 6.60
CA LYS A 47 -0.84 5.13 5.69
C LYS A 47 -1.29 4.56 4.35
N ALA A 48 -0.60 3.56 3.82
CA ALA A 48 -0.99 2.90 2.59
C ALA A 48 -2.33 2.16 2.74
N LEU A 49 -2.56 1.47 3.87
CA LEU A 49 -3.86 0.86 4.17
C LEU A 49 -4.98 1.90 4.22
N GLU A 50 -4.79 2.97 4.98
CA GLU A 50 -5.78 4.05 5.08
C GLU A 50 -6.12 4.64 3.71
N LEU A 51 -5.12 4.81 2.84
CA LEU A 51 -5.31 5.27 1.45
C LEU A 51 -6.13 4.27 0.63
N LEU A 52 -5.79 2.98 0.69
CA LEU A 52 -6.52 1.93 -0.04
C LEU A 52 -7.97 1.83 0.40
N GLU A 53 -8.23 1.93 1.71
CA GLU A 53 -9.58 1.95 2.29
C GLU A 53 -10.37 3.18 1.84
N ARG A 54 -9.77 4.37 1.91
CA ARG A 54 -10.41 5.62 1.47
C ARG A 54 -10.74 5.63 -0.02
N MET A 55 -9.97 4.91 -0.84
CA MET A 55 -10.21 4.78 -2.27
C MET A 55 -11.16 3.62 -2.62
N GLY A 56 -11.58 2.80 -1.64
CA GLY A 56 -12.38 1.60 -1.87
C GLY A 56 -11.66 0.51 -2.68
N LEU A 57 -10.33 0.59 -2.79
CA LEU A 57 -9.51 -0.34 -3.56
C LEU A 57 -9.27 -1.67 -2.83
N ASP A 58 -9.46 -1.68 -1.52
CA ASP A 58 -9.46 -2.89 -0.70
C ASP A 58 -10.44 -3.95 -1.22
N ASN A 59 -11.62 -3.53 -1.66
CA ASN A 59 -12.64 -4.42 -2.24
C ASN A 59 -12.29 -4.89 -3.66
N VAL A 60 -11.62 -4.04 -4.46
CA VAL A 60 -11.24 -4.35 -5.85
C VAL A 60 -10.09 -5.37 -5.87
N LEU A 61 -9.13 -5.24 -4.95
CA LEU A 61 -7.99 -6.14 -4.86
C LEU A 61 -8.41 -7.57 -4.46
N GLU A 62 -9.46 -7.71 -3.65
CA GLU A 62 -10.07 -9.01 -3.34
C GLU A 62 -10.63 -9.67 -4.61
N ALA A 63 -11.44 -8.95 -5.39
CA ALA A 63 -12.04 -9.47 -6.61
C ALA A 63 -11.00 -9.90 -7.67
N LEU A 64 -9.80 -9.30 -7.65
CA LEU A 64 -8.68 -9.68 -8.51
C LEU A 64 -7.93 -10.92 -8.01
N ARG A 65 -7.92 -11.18 -6.69
CA ARG A 65 -7.28 -12.38 -6.10
C ARG A 65 -8.12 -13.65 -6.30
N GLU A 66 -9.42 -13.51 -6.51
CA GLU A 66 -10.35 -14.63 -6.75
C GLU A 66 -10.40 -15.10 -8.21
N GLN A 67 -9.68 -14.44 -9.13
CA GLN A 67 -9.59 -14.88 -10.53
C GLN A 67 -8.36 -15.78 -10.74
N PRO A 68 -8.54 -17.01 -11.25
CA PRO A 68 -7.48 -18.00 -11.43
C PRO A 68 -6.49 -17.65 -12.55
#